data_AF-A0A4Q6AH25-F1
#
_entry.id   AF-A0A4Q6AH25-F1
#
_cell.length_a   1.000
_cell.length_b   1.000
_cell.length_c   1.000
_cell.angle_alpha   90.00
_cell.angle_beta   90.00
_cell.angle_gamma   90.00
#
_symmetry.space_group_name_H-M   'P 1'
#
loop_
_entity.id
_entity.type
_entity.pdbx_description
1 polymer ?
#
loop_
_entity_poly.entity_id
_entity_poly.type
_entity_poly.pdbx_seq_one_letter_code
_entity_poly.pdbx_strand_id
1 'polypeptide(L)'
;MKKFFFSLAAVWAALCGLAQTDDSVFIRRMADQILTNGKAYDDLRVLTKSVGPRLAGSPGMYKSEAWGLKTMQDAGAEKAWLQECMVPHWVRGGKDKATASFKAKGKATTKKLDVLALGNSAGSMKPLKAEVIEITSFTELETKKDQLKGKIVFYNYRFNDAFVNTFTAY
;
A
#
# COMPACT_ATOMS: atom_id res chain seq x y z
N MET A 1 -32.96 -33.72 -40.35
CA MET A 1 -32.44 -33.43 -39.00
C MET A 1 -31.12 -32.64 -39.02
N LYS A 2 -30.03 -33.10 -39.64
CA LYS A 2 -28.73 -32.39 -39.64
C LYS A 2 -28.77 -30.94 -40.18
N LYS A 3 -29.56 -30.67 -41.23
CA LYS A 3 -29.72 -29.31 -41.79
C LYS A 3 -30.43 -28.34 -40.82
N PHE A 4 -31.37 -28.84 -40.02
CA PHE A 4 -32.12 -28.04 -39.05
C PHE A 4 -31.23 -27.64 -37.86
N PHE A 5 -30.39 -28.56 -37.38
CA PHE A 5 -29.39 -28.26 -36.35
C PHE A 5 -28.32 -27.27 -36.83
N PHE A 6 -27.90 -27.34 -38.10
CA PHE A 6 -26.97 -26.37 -38.69
C PHE A 6 -27.57 -24.97 -38.80
N SER A 7 -28.84 -24.86 -39.22
CA SER A 7 -29.55 -23.59 -39.29
C SER A 7 -29.76 -22.97 -37.90
N LEU A 8 -30.10 -23.79 -36.91
CA LEU A 8 -30.29 -23.33 -35.52
C LEU A 8 -28.96 -22.86 -34.91
N ALA A 9 -27.86 -23.58 -35.17
CA ALA A 9 -26.52 -23.17 -34.71
C ALA A 9 -26.05 -21.86 -35.38
N ALA A 10 -26.35 -21.65 -36.66
CA ALA A 10 -26.01 -20.40 -37.37
C ALA A 10 -26.79 -19.19 -36.85
N VAL A 11 -28.09 -19.36 -36.54
CA VAL A 11 -28.92 -18.31 -35.92
C VAL A 11 -28.41 -18.00 -34.51
N TRP A 12 -28.02 -19.02 -33.74
CA TRP A 12 -27.48 -18.82 -32.40
C TRP A 12 -26.12 -18.12 -32.40
N ALA A 13 -25.24 -18.46 -33.35
CA ALA A 13 -23.97 -17.76 -33.54
C ALA A 13 -24.16 -16.28 -33.96
N ALA A 14 -25.14 -15.97 -34.82
CA ALA A 14 -25.46 -14.60 -35.21
C ALA A 14 -26.01 -13.77 -34.04
N LEU A 15 -26.86 -14.36 -33.19
CA LEU A 15 -27.38 -13.70 -31.99
C LEU A 15 -26.28 -13.39 -30.96
N CYS A 16 -25.28 -14.27 -30.81
CA CYS A 16 -24.12 -14.00 -29.96
C CYS A 16 -23.24 -12.85 -30.48
N GLY A 17 -23.10 -12.69 -31.81
CA GLY A 17 -22.32 -11.60 -32.41
C GLY A 17 -22.96 -10.22 -32.25
N LEU A 18 -24.30 -10.15 -32.25
CA LEU A 18 -25.05 -8.90 -32.02
C LEU A 18 -25.04 -8.46 -30.54
N ALA A 19 -24.92 -9.38 -29.60
CA ALA A 19 -24.82 -9.04 -28.18
C ALA A 19 -23.46 -8.39 -27.83
N GLN A 20 -22.38 -8.76 -28.52
CA GLN A 20 -21.02 -8.25 -28.26
C GLN A 20 -20.80 -6.81 -28.73
N THR A 21 -21.57 -6.32 -29.71
CA THR A 21 -21.42 -4.95 -30.22
C THR A 21 -21.85 -3.92 -29.18
N ASP A 22 -22.93 -4.16 -28.46
CA ASP A 22 -23.47 -3.22 -27.47
C ASP A 22 -22.52 -3.04 -26.29
N ASP A 23 -21.93 -4.14 -25.81
CA ASP A 23 -20.91 -4.10 -24.76
C ASP A 23 -19.68 -3.30 -25.19
N SER A 24 -19.19 -3.53 -26.42
CA SER A 24 -18.01 -2.83 -26.92
C SER A 24 -18.23 -1.32 -27.04
N VAL A 25 -19.41 -0.89 -27.51
CA VAL A 25 -19.78 0.52 -27.64
C VAL A 25 -19.98 1.15 -26.26
N PHE A 26 -20.60 0.43 -25.33
CA PHE A 26 -20.78 0.88 -23.95
C PHE A 26 -19.43 1.08 -23.24
N ILE A 27 -18.52 0.10 -23.32
CA ILE A 27 -17.17 0.18 -22.76
C ILE A 27 -16.40 1.33 -23.39
N ARG A 28 -16.48 1.50 -24.72
CA ARG A 28 -15.84 2.62 -25.41
C ARG A 28 -16.33 3.96 -24.89
N ARG A 29 -17.64 4.12 -24.70
CA ARG A 29 -18.23 5.34 -24.14
C ARG A 29 -17.72 5.62 -22.72
N MET A 30 -17.61 4.61 -21.86
CA MET A 30 -17.03 4.77 -20.53
C MET A 30 -15.56 5.20 -20.60
N ALA A 31 -14.77 4.56 -21.46
CA ALA A 31 -13.37 4.92 -21.65
C ALA A 31 -13.21 6.37 -22.14
N ASP A 32 -14.01 6.78 -23.14
CA ASP A 32 -13.98 8.16 -23.65
C ASP A 32 -14.35 9.17 -22.56
N GLN A 33 -15.34 8.87 -21.71
CA GLN A 33 -15.70 9.72 -20.57
C GLN A 33 -14.57 9.83 -19.53
N ILE A 34 -13.93 8.71 -19.18
CA ILE A 34 -12.80 8.72 -18.24
C ILE A 34 -11.62 9.53 -18.80
N LEU A 35 -11.33 9.39 -20.10
CA LEU A 35 -10.19 10.04 -20.74
C LEU A 35 -10.41 11.55 -20.98
N THR A 36 -11.65 11.98 -21.21
CA THR A 36 -11.98 13.38 -21.52
C THR A 36 -12.47 14.18 -20.32
N ASN A 37 -13.17 13.53 -19.37
CA ASN A 37 -13.82 14.17 -18.23
C ASN A 37 -13.42 13.53 -16.88
N GLY A 38 -12.33 12.77 -16.84
CA GLY A 38 -11.86 12.08 -15.63
C GLY A 38 -11.44 13.04 -14.52
N LYS A 39 -11.84 12.73 -13.27
CA LYS A 39 -11.54 13.53 -12.07
C LYS A 39 -10.45 12.94 -11.16
N ALA A 40 -9.96 11.74 -11.48
CA ALA A 40 -9.09 10.97 -10.59
C ALA A 40 -7.84 11.74 -10.11
N TYR A 41 -7.22 12.54 -10.98
CA TYR A 41 -6.04 13.34 -10.60
C TYR A 41 -6.40 14.53 -9.71
N ASP A 42 -7.56 15.16 -9.91
CA ASP A 42 -8.02 16.27 -9.08
C ASP A 42 -8.47 15.75 -7.71
N ASP A 43 -9.16 14.62 -7.66
CA ASP A 43 -9.53 13.95 -6.42
C ASP A 43 -8.28 13.52 -5.63
N LEU A 44 -7.28 12.93 -6.31
CA LEU A 44 -5.99 12.61 -5.71
C LEU A 44 -5.28 13.88 -5.20
N ARG A 45 -5.36 15.00 -5.93
CA ARG A 45 -4.80 16.27 -5.49
C ARG A 45 -5.48 16.76 -4.22
N VAL A 46 -6.81 16.68 -4.10
CA VAL A 46 -7.52 17.05 -2.86
C VAL A 46 -7.05 16.19 -1.70
N LEU A 47 -7.00 14.87 -1.88
CA LEU A 47 -6.51 13.94 -0.85
C LEU A 47 -5.07 14.20 -0.42
N THR A 48 -4.19 14.58 -1.35
CA THR A 48 -2.76 14.71 -1.06
C THR A 48 -2.34 16.12 -0.65
N LYS A 49 -3.07 17.15 -1.09
CA LYS A 49 -2.72 18.57 -0.83
C LYS A 49 -3.62 19.23 0.20
N SER A 50 -4.90 18.86 0.25
CA SER A 50 -5.85 19.44 1.21
C SER A 50 -5.98 18.57 2.46
N VAL A 51 -6.10 17.24 2.30
CA VAL A 51 -6.20 16.31 3.43
C VAL A 51 -4.83 15.93 3.99
N GLY A 52 -3.92 15.48 3.13
CA GLY A 52 -2.55 15.11 3.50
C GLY A 52 -2.43 13.69 4.11
N PRO A 53 -1.48 13.48 5.04
CA PRO A 53 -1.28 12.20 5.71
C PRO A 53 -2.54 11.75 6.45
N ARG A 54 -2.92 10.48 6.27
CA ARG A 54 -4.22 9.92 6.69
C ARG A 54 -4.08 8.52 7.28
N LEU A 55 -3.17 8.39 8.25
CA LEU A 55 -2.95 7.15 9.00
C LEU A 55 -4.22 6.77 9.78
N ALA A 56 -4.44 5.47 10.01
CA ALA A 56 -5.55 4.98 10.83
C ALA A 56 -5.62 5.68 12.20
N GLY A 57 -6.82 6.11 12.58
CA GLY A 57 -7.09 6.87 13.80
C GLY A 57 -6.52 8.29 13.83
N SER A 58 -5.89 8.79 12.77
CA SER A 58 -5.36 10.16 12.72
C SER A 58 -6.44 11.19 12.33
N PRO A 59 -6.25 12.49 12.61
CA PRO A 59 -7.14 13.53 12.11
C PRO A 59 -7.32 13.54 10.58
N GLY A 60 -6.29 13.10 9.84
CA GLY A 60 -6.35 13.00 8.38
C GLY A 60 -7.27 11.88 7.90
N MET A 61 -7.41 10.78 8.66
CA MET A 61 -8.37 9.72 8.35
C MET A 61 -9.79 10.27 8.38
N TYR A 62 -10.21 10.90 9.48
CA TYR A 62 -11.55 11.47 9.60
C TYR A 62 -11.86 12.53 8.53
N LYS A 63 -10.88 13.38 8.19
CA LYS A 63 -11.00 14.31 7.06
C LYS A 63 -11.20 13.58 5.73
N SER A 64 -10.45 12.50 5.49
CA SER A 64 -10.58 11.71 4.26
C SER A 64 -11.90 10.96 4.16
N GLU A 65 -12.46 10.49 5.28
CA GLU A 65 -13.76 9.82 5.33
C GLU A 65 -14.89 10.79 4.98
N ALA A 66 -14.90 11.96 5.63
CA ALA A 66 -15.87 13.02 5.35
C ALA A 66 -15.79 13.48 3.89
N TRP A 67 -14.57 13.66 3.36
CA TRP A 67 -14.34 13.97 1.96
C TRP A 67 -14.84 12.84 1.04
N GLY A 68 -14.57 11.58 1.38
CA GLY A 68 -14.95 10.42 0.57
C GLY A 68 -16.46 10.27 0.45
N LEU A 69 -17.19 10.40 1.57
CA LEU A 69 -18.65 10.38 1.56
C LEU A 69 -19.21 11.48 0.66
N LYS A 70 -18.74 12.72 0.84
CA LYS A 70 -19.19 13.86 0.04
C LYS A 70 -18.89 13.65 -1.45
N THR A 71 -17.69 13.18 -1.78
CA THR A 71 -17.27 12.96 -3.17
C THR A 71 -18.13 11.90 -3.86
N MET A 72 -18.48 10.82 -3.14
CA MET A 72 -19.40 9.80 -3.65
C MET A 72 -20.80 10.36 -3.91
N GLN A 73 -21.32 11.18 -2.99
CA GLN A 73 -22.62 11.83 -3.13
C GLN A 73 -22.63 12.81 -4.31
N ASP A 74 -21.61 13.67 -4.43
CA ASP A 74 -21.46 14.62 -5.53
C ASP A 74 -21.29 13.92 -6.89
N ALA A 75 -20.71 12.72 -6.91
CA ALA A 75 -20.59 11.88 -8.10
C ALA A 75 -21.91 11.24 -8.55
N GLY A 76 -22.99 11.39 -7.77
CA GLY A 76 -24.31 10.87 -8.09
C GLY A 76 -24.56 9.44 -7.59
N ALA A 77 -23.83 8.97 -6.60
CA ALA A 77 -24.11 7.67 -5.99
C ALA A 77 -25.51 7.67 -5.35
N GLU A 78 -26.35 6.69 -5.70
CA GLU A 78 -27.71 6.55 -5.17
C GLU A 78 -27.69 6.36 -3.64
N LYS A 79 -26.71 5.61 -3.14
CA LYS A 79 -26.54 5.33 -1.71
C LYS A 79 -25.08 5.47 -1.32
N ALA A 80 -24.82 6.31 -0.33
CA ALA A 80 -23.50 6.50 0.27
C ALA A 80 -23.67 6.79 1.76
N TRP A 81 -22.97 6.04 2.60
CA TRP A 81 -23.00 6.17 4.06
C TRP A 81 -21.65 5.78 4.65
N LEU A 82 -21.38 6.19 5.90
CA LEU A 82 -20.23 5.75 6.65
C LEU A 82 -20.57 4.48 7.42
N GLN A 83 -19.63 3.55 7.48
CA GLN A 83 -19.75 2.34 8.30
C GLN A 83 -18.72 2.39 9.42
N GLU A 84 -19.19 2.27 10.66
CA GLU A 84 -18.33 2.27 11.83
C GLU A 84 -17.45 1.01 11.86
N CYS A 85 -16.17 1.20 12.13
CA CYS A 85 -15.22 0.11 12.32
C CYS A 85 -14.17 0.48 13.37
N MET A 86 -13.69 -0.52 14.10
CA MET A 86 -12.61 -0.35 15.06
C MET A 86 -11.27 -0.34 14.32
N VAL A 87 -10.45 0.68 14.56
CA VAL A 87 -9.11 0.80 13.96
C VAL A 87 -8.03 0.95 15.02
N PRO A 88 -6.81 0.45 14.77
CA PRO A 88 -5.69 0.73 15.65
C PRO A 88 -5.34 2.22 15.60
N HIS A 89 -4.95 2.78 16.74
CA HIS A 89 -4.46 4.16 16.85
C HIS A 89 -3.01 4.14 17.33
N TRP A 90 -2.08 4.40 16.40
CA TRP A 90 -0.66 4.51 16.71
C TRP A 90 -0.16 5.91 16.38
N VAL A 91 0.45 6.55 17.38
CA VAL A 91 1.09 7.86 17.24
C VAL A 91 2.59 7.67 17.38
N ARG A 92 3.32 8.01 16.31
CA ARG A 92 4.77 8.06 16.34
C ARG A 92 5.22 9.09 17.37
N GLY A 93 5.90 8.64 18.42
CA GLY A 93 6.43 9.50 19.47
C GLY A 93 7.79 10.11 19.12
N GLY A 94 8.16 11.18 19.83
CA GLY A 94 9.52 11.71 19.88
C GLY A 94 10.13 12.09 18.51
N LYS A 95 11.46 11.95 18.42
CA LYS A 95 12.22 12.10 17.16
C LYS A 95 13.01 10.82 16.92
N ASP A 96 12.82 10.22 15.77
CA ASP A 96 13.60 9.07 15.33
C ASP A 96 15.05 9.51 15.08
N LYS A 97 15.99 8.91 15.82
CA LYS A 97 17.41 9.25 15.75
C LYS A 97 18.26 8.01 15.99
N ALA A 98 19.24 7.80 15.13
CA ALA A 98 20.26 6.78 15.32
C ALA A 98 21.63 7.27 14.84
N THR A 99 22.68 6.71 15.44
CA THR A 99 24.07 6.91 15.03
C THR A 99 24.81 5.59 15.02
N ALA A 100 25.57 5.33 13.97
CA ALA A 100 26.50 4.20 13.92
C ALA A 100 27.90 4.67 14.32
N SER A 101 28.55 3.95 15.23
CA SER A 101 29.95 4.17 15.59
C SER A 101 30.79 2.98 15.12
N PHE A 102 31.81 3.24 14.31
CA PHE A 102 32.64 2.21 13.67
C PHE A 102 34.07 2.72 13.46
N LYS A 103 35.00 1.83 13.15
CA LYS A 103 36.37 2.20 12.75
C LYS A 103 36.44 2.31 11.24
N ALA A 104 36.86 3.46 10.73
CA ALA A 104 37.15 3.67 9.32
C ALA A 104 38.62 4.11 9.19
N LYS A 105 39.41 3.40 8.37
CA LYS A 105 40.85 3.69 8.17
C LYS A 105 41.62 3.84 9.50
N GLY A 106 41.34 2.96 10.47
CA GLY A 106 41.98 2.97 11.79
C GLY A 106 41.48 4.03 12.78
N LYS A 107 40.60 4.95 12.38
CA LYS A 107 40.05 6.01 13.25
C LYS A 107 38.61 5.72 13.66
N ALA A 108 38.29 5.96 14.93
CA ALA A 108 36.92 5.90 15.42
C ALA A 108 36.09 7.01 14.73
N THR A 109 34.99 6.61 14.10
CA THR A 109 34.10 7.50 13.35
C THR A 109 32.66 7.25 13.79
N THR A 110 31.86 8.31 13.85
CA THR A 110 30.42 8.24 14.12
C THR A 110 29.66 8.88 12.98
N LYS A 111 28.65 8.18 12.46
CA LYS A 111 27.78 8.64 11.38
C LYS A 111 26.34 8.71 11.87
N LYS A 112 25.64 9.82 11.58
CA LYS A 112 24.19 9.92 11.76
C LYS A 112 23.48 9.09 10.69
N LEU A 113 22.44 8.37 11.08
CA LEU A 113 21.66 7.54 10.19
C LEU A 113 20.29 8.18 9.96
N ASP A 114 19.81 8.10 8.72
CA ASP A 114 18.43 8.38 8.39
C ASP A 114 17.60 7.18 8.81
N VAL A 115 16.76 7.37 9.83
CA VAL A 115 15.95 6.32 10.42
C VAL A 115 14.53 6.78 10.62
N LEU A 116 13.61 5.84 10.52
CA LEU A 116 12.20 6.03 10.80
C LEU A 116 11.70 4.78 11.53
N ALA A 117 11.01 4.96 12.65
CA ALA A 117 10.44 3.85 13.39
C ALA A 117 9.42 3.07 12.54
N LEU A 118 9.42 1.75 12.71
CA LEU A 118 8.41 0.87 12.13
C LEU A 118 7.05 1.14 12.78
N GLY A 119 5.98 1.01 12.00
CA GLY A 119 4.62 1.15 12.54
C GLY A 119 4.40 0.18 13.70
N ASN A 120 3.76 0.67 14.77
CA ASN A 120 3.49 -0.10 15.99
C ASN A 120 4.73 -0.53 16.81
N SER A 121 5.94 -0.07 16.47
CA SER A 121 7.12 -0.40 17.29
C SER A 121 7.07 0.26 18.68
N ALA A 122 7.62 -0.42 19.69
CA ALA A 122 7.82 0.16 21.01
C ALA A 122 8.92 1.24 20.99
N GLY A 123 8.66 2.37 21.65
CA GLY A 123 9.66 3.41 21.84
C GLY A 123 10.75 2.96 22.81
N SER A 124 11.99 3.40 22.60
CA SER A 124 13.13 2.96 23.41
C SER A 124 13.19 3.56 24.83
N MET A 125 12.33 4.54 25.16
CA MET A 125 12.28 5.35 26.41
C MET A 125 13.58 6.08 26.79
N LYS A 126 14.75 5.45 26.58
CA LYS A 126 16.10 5.94 26.73
C LYS A 126 16.92 5.54 25.50
N PRO A 127 18.01 6.25 25.17
CA PRO A 127 18.90 5.85 24.08
C PRO A 127 19.45 4.44 24.28
N LEU A 128 19.27 3.57 23.28
CA LEU A 128 19.83 2.22 23.25
C LEU A 128 21.22 2.27 22.57
N LYS A 129 22.23 1.68 23.20
CA LYS A 129 23.54 1.46 22.59
C LYS A 129 23.94 0.01 22.77
N ALA A 130 24.09 -0.70 21.67
CA ALA A 130 24.56 -2.07 21.64
C ALA A 130 25.37 -2.33 20.37
N GLU A 131 26.07 -3.46 20.36
CA GLU A 131 26.71 -3.96 19.15
C GLU A 131 25.65 -4.37 18.13
N VAL A 132 25.95 -4.12 16.85
CA VAL A 132 25.07 -4.44 15.74
C VAL A 132 25.49 -5.77 15.14
N ILE A 133 24.53 -6.68 14.97
CA ILE A 133 24.72 -7.94 14.24
C ILE A 133 23.87 -7.88 12.98
N GLU A 134 24.52 -8.01 11.82
CA GLU A 134 23.84 -8.13 10.54
C GLU A 134 23.29 -9.56 10.36
N ILE A 135 22.07 -9.63 9.84
CA ILE A 135 21.44 -10.85 9.35
C ILE A 135 20.77 -10.56 8.02
N THR A 136 20.68 -11.59 7.17
CA THR A 136 20.15 -11.49 5.81
C THR A 136 18.87 -12.28 5.61
N SER A 137 18.40 -13.03 6.62
CA SER A 137 17.16 -13.81 6.54
C SER A 137 16.60 -14.15 7.93
N PHE A 138 15.33 -14.57 7.97
CA PHE A 138 14.72 -15.12 9.19
C PHE A 138 15.36 -16.44 9.62
N THR A 139 15.80 -17.27 8.67
CA THR A 139 16.53 -18.51 8.99
C THR A 139 17.84 -18.21 9.72
N GLU A 140 18.56 -17.18 9.29
CA GLU A 140 19.79 -16.74 9.95
C GLU A 140 19.50 -16.14 11.33
N LEU A 141 18.42 -15.35 11.47
CA LEU A 141 17.95 -14.84 12.77
C LEU A 141 17.76 -15.98 13.77
N GLU A 142 17.02 -17.02 13.37
CA GLU A 142 16.71 -18.18 14.22
C GLU A 142 17.97 -18.98 14.57
N THR A 143 18.85 -19.18 13.60
CA THR A 143 20.11 -19.92 13.81
C THR A 143 21.05 -19.20 14.78
N LYS A 144 21.06 -17.85 14.75
CA LYS A 144 21.93 -17.03 15.59
C LYS A 144 21.29 -16.56 16.89
N LYS A 145 20.04 -16.91 17.18
CA LYS A 145 19.22 -16.34 18.28
C LYS A 145 19.96 -16.24 19.62
N ASP A 146 20.76 -17.23 19.97
CA ASP A 146 21.49 -17.30 21.24
C ASP A 146 22.58 -16.22 21.34
N GLN A 147 23.09 -15.74 20.21
CA GLN A 147 24.10 -14.68 20.10
C GLN A 147 23.50 -13.27 20.03
N LEU A 148 22.19 -13.15 19.78
CA LEU A 148 21.52 -11.86 19.55
C LEU A 148 21.06 -11.18 20.83
N LYS A 149 21.05 -11.90 21.96
CA LYS A 149 20.58 -11.34 23.24
C LYS A 149 21.41 -10.12 23.63
N GLY A 150 20.73 -8.98 23.78
CA GLY A 150 21.36 -7.69 24.15
C GLY A 150 22.07 -6.97 22.99
N LYS A 151 21.87 -7.42 21.74
CA LYS A 151 22.43 -6.80 20.52
C LYS A 151 21.34 -6.04 19.76
N ILE A 152 21.75 -5.14 18.85
CA ILE A 152 20.86 -4.56 17.84
C ILE A 152 20.98 -5.42 16.59
N VAL A 153 19.86 -5.97 16.13
CA VAL A 153 19.83 -6.77 14.91
C VAL A 153 19.59 -5.84 13.72
N PHE A 154 20.49 -5.86 12.74
CA PHE A 154 20.32 -5.18 11.46
C PHE A 154 19.89 -6.19 10.41
N TYR A 155 18.62 -6.12 10.02
CA TYR A 155 18.07 -6.97 8.97
C TYR A 155 18.41 -6.38 7.60
N ASN A 156 19.37 -6.99 6.91
CA ASN A 156 19.84 -6.60 5.59
C ASN A 156 19.35 -7.59 4.53
N TYR A 157 18.02 -7.67 4.39
CA TYR A 157 17.40 -8.45 3.33
C TYR A 157 17.19 -7.58 2.10
N ARG A 158 17.68 -8.06 0.96
CA ARG A 158 17.48 -7.40 -0.31
C ARG A 158 16.04 -7.61 -0.77
N PHE A 159 15.38 -6.51 -1.10
CA PHE A 159 14.06 -6.55 -1.75
C PHE A 159 14.12 -7.41 -3.01
N ASN A 160 13.16 -8.34 -3.15
CA ASN A 160 13.09 -9.23 -4.30
C ASN A 160 12.09 -8.69 -5.32
N ASP A 161 12.62 -8.08 -6.38
CA ASP A 161 11.82 -7.47 -7.46
C ASP A 161 11.00 -8.49 -8.27
N ALA A 162 11.27 -9.80 -8.14
CA ALA A 162 10.52 -10.84 -8.83
C ALA A 162 9.17 -11.18 -8.14
N PHE A 163 8.94 -10.70 -6.92
CA PHE A 163 7.68 -10.93 -6.22
C PHE A 163 6.56 -10.07 -6.81
N VAL A 164 5.62 -10.73 -7.50
CA VAL A 164 4.41 -10.08 -8.04
C VAL A 164 3.52 -9.55 -6.91
N ASN A 165 3.40 -10.31 -5.82
CA ASN A 165 2.76 -9.84 -4.61
C ASN A 165 3.76 -9.06 -3.76
N THR A 166 3.60 -7.73 -3.74
CA THR A 166 4.49 -6.84 -3.00
C THR A 166 4.49 -7.12 -1.50
N PHE A 167 3.40 -7.66 -0.93
CA PHE A 167 3.36 -8.05 0.49
C PHE A 167 4.31 -9.19 0.83
N THR A 168 4.72 -10.00 -0.13
CA THR A 168 5.70 -11.08 0.06
C THR A 168 7.14 -10.54 0.16
N ALA A 169 7.38 -9.29 -0.26
CA ALA A 169 8.69 -8.67 -0.24
C ALA A 169 9.00 -7.89 1.06
N TYR A 170 8.04 -7.78 1.98
CA TYR A 170 8.18 -7.14 3.29
C TYR A 170 8.40 -8.14 4.42
#